data_AF-A0A935F821-F1
#
_entry.id   AF-A0A935F821-F1
#
_cell.length_a   1.000
_cell.length_b   1.000
_cell.length_c   1.000
_cell.angle_alpha   90.00
_cell.angle_beta   90.00
_cell.angle_gamma   90.00
#
_symmetry.space_group_name_H-M   'P 1'
#
loop_
_entity.id
_entity.type
_entity.pdbx_description
1 polymer ?
#
loop_
_entity_poly.entity_id
_entity_poly.type
_entity_poly.pdbx_seq_one_letter_code
_entity_poly.pdbx_strand_id
1 'polypeptide(L)'
;MTKFAIISTLFVLLVSSCKVTENDIIGSYQLDRSPKTTLKINSDKTFEFSKNNRNPYLHPFDHPDEYFADTKGTWQAVGKKTIALTSQRDTLTYPLVSVVKQPARDNKCSHFTFYDKYGDTVKVLYVQYTDSSISAKMHRSMDYFTQDLTKRDTLEFHFYGYRPYVFIGGQNTNQDYIVTLKPSFQPNFFRGTEFRIKRKQLTDIERKGNFTLTERGM
;
A
#
# COMPACT_ATOMS: atom_id res chain seq x y z
N MET A 1 -53.73 16.77 38.24
CA MET A 1 -52.99 17.20 37.04
C MET A 1 -51.51 16.83 37.17
N THR A 2 -51.15 15.55 37.15
CA THR A 2 -49.79 15.07 37.51
C THR A 2 -49.39 13.80 36.74
N LYS A 3 -49.90 13.63 35.51
CA LYS A 3 -49.55 12.46 34.67
C LYS A 3 -48.90 12.79 33.32
N PHE A 4 -48.85 14.07 32.95
CA PHE A 4 -48.30 14.49 31.64
C PHE A 4 -46.82 14.93 31.68
N ALA A 5 -46.25 15.21 32.85
CA ALA A 5 -44.85 15.66 32.96
C ALA A 5 -43.81 14.52 32.90
N ILE A 6 -44.21 13.28 33.20
CA ILE A 6 -43.26 12.15 33.29
C ILE A 6 -42.94 11.56 31.91
N ILE A 7 -43.87 11.65 30.95
CA ILE A 7 -43.67 11.08 29.61
C ILE A 7 -42.73 11.93 28.74
N SER A 8 -42.67 13.24 28.95
CA SER A 8 -41.73 14.11 28.20
C SER A 8 -40.27 14.00 28.66
N THR A 9 -40.01 13.53 29.88
CA THR A 9 -38.63 13.42 30.40
C THR A 9 -37.95 12.11 29.96
N LEU A 10 -38.74 11.06 29.67
CA LEU A 10 -38.21 9.76 29.23
C LEU A 10 -37.82 9.75 27.74
N PHE A 11 -38.42 10.61 26.91
CA PHE A 11 -38.11 10.70 25.47
C PHE A 11 -36.86 11.53 25.14
N VAL A 12 -36.42 12.40 26.06
CA VAL A 12 -35.21 13.22 25.87
C VAL A 12 -33.92 12.42 26.13
N LEU A 13 -33.99 11.30 26.88
CA LEU A 13 -32.83 10.45 27.16
C LEU A 13 -32.50 9.44 26.04
N LEU A 14 -33.45 9.18 25.12
CA LEU A 14 -33.24 8.28 23.97
C LEU A 14 -32.64 8.98 22.75
N VAL A 15 -32.48 10.31 22.78
CA VAL A 15 -31.66 11.05 21.81
C VAL A 15 -30.23 11.21 22.34
N SER A 16 -29.72 10.17 23.01
CA SER A 16 -28.29 9.97 23.20
C SER A 16 -27.70 9.67 21.82
N SER A 17 -27.46 10.76 21.08
CA SER A 17 -26.63 10.80 19.88
C SER A 17 -25.48 9.83 20.08
N CYS A 18 -25.44 8.73 19.33
CA CYS A 18 -24.32 7.79 19.35
C CYS A 18 -23.06 8.59 19.11
N LYS A 19 -22.38 8.98 20.20
CA LYS A 19 -21.08 9.62 20.16
C LYS A 19 -20.17 8.51 19.63
N VAL A 20 -19.72 8.68 18.40
CA VAL A 20 -18.64 7.87 17.87
C VAL A 20 -17.46 8.11 18.80
N THR A 21 -17.08 7.08 19.54
CA THR A 21 -15.95 7.13 20.46
C THR A 21 -14.66 6.91 19.68
N GLU A 22 -13.52 7.31 20.24
CA GLU A 22 -12.22 7.02 19.62
C GLU A 22 -12.00 5.51 19.42
N ASN A 23 -12.59 4.69 20.28
CA ASN A 23 -12.56 3.23 20.15
C ASN A 23 -13.36 2.70 18.94
N ASP A 24 -14.33 3.47 18.44
CA ASP A 24 -15.12 3.07 17.26
C ASP A 24 -14.38 3.25 15.94
N ILE A 25 -13.25 3.96 15.95
CA ILE A 25 -12.45 4.25 14.74
C ILE A 25 -11.12 3.48 14.68
N ILE A 26 -10.73 2.83 15.76
CA ILE A 26 -9.50 2.04 15.80
C ILE A 26 -9.74 0.73 15.05
N GLY A 27 -8.86 0.43 14.10
CA GLY A 27 -8.95 -0.78 13.28
C GLY A 27 -8.39 -0.62 11.88
N SER A 28 -8.55 -1.67 11.10
CA SER A 28 -8.11 -1.77 9.72
C SER A 28 -9.28 -1.51 8.77
N TYR A 29 -9.04 -0.68 7.78
CA TYR A 29 -10.01 -0.31 6.77
C TYR A 29 -9.46 -0.55 5.37
N GLN A 30 -10.37 -0.78 4.44
CA GLN A 30 -10.05 -1.05 3.05
C GLN A 30 -10.87 -0.12 2.14
N LEU A 31 -10.23 0.47 1.12
CA LEU A 31 -10.91 1.32 0.15
C LEU A 31 -11.87 0.49 -0.71
N ASP A 32 -13.11 0.96 -0.83
CA ASP A 32 -14.14 0.31 -1.64
C ASP A 32 -13.67 0.16 -3.10
N ARG A 33 -13.92 -1.02 -3.69
CA ARG A 33 -13.50 -1.40 -5.07
C ARG A 33 -11.98 -1.42 -5.29
N SER A 34 -11.21 -1.38 -4.22
CA SER A 34 -9.77 -1.12 -4.26
C SER A 34 -9.06 -1.86 -3.12
N PRO A 35 -9.09 -3.21 -3.13
CA PRO A 35 -8.86 -4.03 -1.94
C PRO A 35 -7.44 -3.97 -1.37
N LYS A 36 -6.45 -3.57 -2.17
CA LYS A 36 -5.06 -3.39 -1.73
C LYS A 36 -4.73 -1.94 -1.39
N THR A 37 -5.74 -1.09 -1.22
CA THR A 37 -5.59 0.21 -0.56
C THR A 37 -6.19 0.13 0.83
N THR A 38 -5.34 0.18 1.84
CA THR A 38 -5.69 -0.06 3.24
C THR A 38 -5.28 1.11 4.11
N LEU A 39 -6.07 1.40 5.13
CA LEU A 39 -5.80 2.40 6.16
C LEU A 39 -6.00 1.73 7.52
N LYS A 40 -4.98 1.74 8.37
CA LYS A 40 -5.05 1.25 9.74
C LYS A 40 -4.95 2.44 10.69
N ILE A 41 -5.92 2.56 11.59
CA ILE A 41 -5.96 3.58 12.64
C ILE A 41 -5.64 2.88 13.96
N ASN A 42 -4.57 3.29 14.63
CA ASN A 42 -4.09 2.70 15.87
C ASN A 42 -4.57 3.51 17.10
N SER A 43 -4.60 2.86 18.26
CA SER A 43 -5.02 3.46 19.54
C SER A 43 -4.04 4.51 20.07
N ASP A 44 -2.77 4.41 19.70
CA ASP A 44 -1.67 5.32 20.07
C ASP A 44 -1.61 6.62 19.25
N LYS A 45 -2.72 6.97 18.57
CA LYS A 45 -2.82 8.12 17.65
C LYS A 45 -1.96 8.04 16.39
N THR A 46 -1.46 6.86 16.04
CA THR A 46 -0.75 6.64 14.77
C THR A 46 -1.65 6.00 13.70
N PHE A 47 -1.24 6.11 12.44
CA PHE A 47 -1.87 5.38 11.34
C PHE A 47 -0.83 4.79 10.40
N GLU A 48 -1.25 3.76 9.67
CA GLU A 48 -0.52 3.18 8.54
C GLU A 48 -1.44 3.19 7.31
N PHE A 49 -0.91 3.60 6.17
CA PHE A 49 -1.65 3.62 4.91
C PHE A 49 -0.81 2.97 3.82
N SER A 50 -1.48 2.18 3.00
CA SER A 50 -0.89 1.48 1.86
C SER A 50 -1.82 1.65 0.67
N LYS A 51 -1.28 2.02 -0.49
CA LYS A 51 -1.97 2.07 -1.78
C LYS A 51 -1.23 1.15 -2.74
N ASN A 52 -1.80 -0.03 -3.00
CA ASN A 52 -1.23 -1.04 -3.90
C ASN A 52 -2.28 -1.57 -4.90
N ASN A 53 -3.14 -0.67 -5.41
CA ASN A 53 -4.10 -1.03 -6.44
C ASN A 53 -3.55 -0.68 -7.82
N ARG A 54 -3.53 -1.69 -8.69
CA ARG A 54 -3.10 -1.56 -10.09
C ARG A 54 -3.95 -0.52 -10.81
N ASN A 55 -3.30 0.46 -11.44
CA ASN A 55 -3.89 1.16 -12.57
C ASN A 55 -3.38 0.46 -13.86
N PRO A 56 -4.19 -0.39 -14.51
CA PRO A 56 -3.73 -1.19 -15.65
C PRO A 56 -3.45 -0.36 -16.90
N TYR A 57 -3.75 0.94 -16.90
CA TYR A 57 -3.61 1.83 -18.06
C TYR A 57 -2.44 2.80 -17.94
N LEU A 58 -1.70 2.81 -16.83
CA LEU A 58 -0.56 3.72 -16.66
C LEU A 58 0.74 2.95 -16.81
N HIS A 59 1.50 3.30 -17.84
CA HIS A 59 2.87 2.84 -17.92
C HIS A 59 3.71 3.49 -16.81
N PRO A 60 4.57 2.72 -16.12
CA PRO A 60 5.31 3.20 -14.96
C PRO A 60 6.34 4.31 -15.27
N PHE A 61 6.57 4.64 -16.55
CA PHE A 61 7.49 5.69 -17.03
C PHE A 61 6.81 7.05 -17.13
N ASP A 62 5.51 7.06 -17.43
CA ASP A 62 4.79 8.30 -17.72
C ASP A 62 4.28 8.96 -16.43
N HIS A 63 4.18 8.19 -15.33
CA HIS A 63 3.55 8.61 -14.08
C HIS A 63 4.28 8.08 -12.83
N PRO A 64 5.55 8.47 -12.60
CA PRO A 64 6.34 8.01 -11.45
C PRO A 64 5.78 8.48 -10.08
N ASP A 65 4.95 9.50 -10.07
CA ASP A 65 4.19 9.97 -8.91
C ASP A 65 3.01 9.05 -8.54
N GLU A 66 2.61 8.16 -9.46
CA GLU A 66 1.51 7.22 -9.27
C GLU A 66 1.94 5.82 -8.81
N TYR A 67 3.23 5.63 -8.49
CA TYR A 67 3.69 4.39 -7.86
C TYR A 67 2.88 4.07 -6.61
N PHE A 68 2.81 2.77 -6.32
CA PHE A 68 2.27 2.27 -5.08
C PHE A 68 2.99 2.92 -3.91
N ALA A 69 2.20 3.32 -2.93
CA ALA A 69 2.65 4.19 -1.86
C ALA A 69 2.35 3.56 -0.51
N ASP A 70 3.34 3.55 0.37
CA ASP A 70 3.14 3.34 1.79
C ASP A 70 3.41 4.67 2.52
N THR A 71 2.64 4.98 3.55
CA THR A 71 2.90 6.12 4.42
C THR A 71 2.40 5.81 5.83
N LYS A 72 2.95 6.51 6.81
CA LYS A 72 2.53 6.41 8.21
C LYS A 72 2.57 7.79 8.82
N GLY A 73 1.90 7.97 9.95
CA GLY A 73 1.89 9.27 10.62
C GLY A 73 0.94 9.27 11.80
N THR A 74 0.40 10.45 12.11
CA THR A 74 -0.51 10.64 13.23
C THR A 74 -1.90 11.01 12.78
N TRP A 75 -2.88 10.70 13.63
CA TRP A 75 -4.26 11.13 13.47
C TRP A 75 -4.74 11.88 14.71
N GLN A 76 -5.65 12.82 14.49
CA GLN A 76 -6.29 13.56 15.57
C GLN A 76 -7.75 13.83 15.25
N ALA A 77 -8.60 13.88 16.28
CA ALA A 77 -9.97 14.34 16.12
C ALA A 77 -9.98 15.86 15.89
N VAL A 78 -10.61 16.31 14.81
CA VAL A 78 -10.78 17.75 14.48
C VAL A 78 -12.25 18.19 14.56
N GLY A 79 -13.16 17.24 14.78
CA GLY A 79 -14.58 17.50 15.02
C GLY A 79 -15.29 16.26 15.54
N LYS A 80 -16.58 16.38 15.86
CA LYS A 80 -17.37 15.27 16.45
C LYS A 80 -17.40 13.98 15.62
N LYS A 81 -17.24 14.09 14.29
CA LYS A 81 -17.26 12.98 13.34
C LYS A 81 -16.19 13.16 12.25
N THR A 82 -15.07 13.79 12.61
CA THR A 82 -14.00 14.06 11.66
C THR A 82 -12.65 13.84 12.33
N ILE A 83 -11.77 13.10 11.67
CA ILE A 83 -10.35 13.01 12.01
C ILE A 83 -9.52 13.64 10.89
N ALA A 84 -8.34 14.13 11.23
CA ALA A 84 -7.34 14.55 10.26
C ALA A 84 -6.12 13.62 10.34
N LEU A 85 -5.65 13.15 9.18
CA LEU A 85 -4.41 12.38 9.06
C LEU A 85 -3.26 13.30 8.63
N THR A 86 -2.11 13.15 9.28
CA THR A 86 -0.88 13.85 8.90
C THR A 86 0.25 12.84 8.77
N SER A 87 0.70 12.61 7.53
CA SER A 87 1.84 11.74 7.25
C SER A 87 3.12 12.31 7.86
N GLN A 88 3.99 11.44 8.33
CA GLN A 88 5.30 11.84 8.81
C GLN A 88 6.09 12.52 7.69
N ARG A 89 6.89 13.51 8.11
CA ARG A 89 8.00 14.02 7.33
C ARG A 89 9.14 13.04 7.51
N ASP A 90 9.66 12.52 6.41
CA ASP A 90 10.75 11.57 6.45
C ASP A 90 11.71 11.84 5.30
N THR A 91 13.00 11.69 5.58
CA THR A 91 14.11 11.79 4.61
C THR A 91 14.83 10.44 4.45
N LEU A 92 14.42 9.42 5.21
CA LEU A 92 15.02 8.10 5.18
C LEU A 92 14.68 7.36 3.89
N THR A 93 15.66 6.60 3.41
CA THR A 93 15.48 5.69 2.27
C THR A 93 15.06 4.32 2.80
N TYR A 94 13.91 3.83 2.33
CA TYR A 94 13.38 2.53 2.70
C TYR A 94 13.79 1.47 1.68
N PRO A 95 14.16 0.25 2.10
CA PRO A 95 14.41 -0.84 1.17
C PRO A 95 13.11 -1.18 0.43
N LEU A 96 13.13 -1.02 -0.89
CA LEU A 96 11.97 -1.26 -1.76
C LEU A 96 11.84 -2.72 -2.21
N VAL A 97 12.84 -3.54 -1.90
CA VAL A 97 12.88 -4.95 -2.25
C VAL A 97 13.39 -5.79 -1.09
N SER A 98 12.94 -7.04 -1.04
CA SER A 98 13.54 -8.10 -0.24
C SER A 98 13.89 -9.25 -1.18
N VAL A 99 15.10 -9.79 -1.08
CA VAL A 99 15.59 -10.84 -1.98
C VAL A 99 15.91 -12.09 -1.18
N VAL A 100 15.27 -13.20 -1.54
CA VAL A 100 15.59 -14.53 -1.04
C VAL A 100 16.23 -15.33 -2.16
N LYS A 101 17.40 -15.91 -1.87
CA LYS A 101 18.14 -16.76 -2.79
C LYS A 101 17.87 -18.22 -2.47
N GLN A 102 17.53 -19.01 -3.48
CA GLN A 102 17.38 -20.45 -3.39
C GLN A 102 18.40 -21.13 -4.32
N PRO A 103 18.79 -22.38 -4.03
CA PRO A 103 19.52 -23.20 -5.00
C PRO A 103 18.77 -23.18 -6.33
N ALA A 104 19.51 -23.00 -7.43
CA ALA A 104 18.87 -22.95 -8.73
C ALA A 104 18.17 -24.28 -9.05
N ARG A 105 17.01 -24.18 -9.70
CA ARG A 105 16.28 -25.36 -10.21
C ARG A 105 17.06 -26.10 -11.28
N ASP A 106 17.92 -25.40 -11.99
CA ASP A 106 18.87 -25.95 -12.95
C ASP A 106 20.19 -25.18 -12.93
N ASN A 107 21.21 -25.77 -13.53
CA ASN A 107 22.57 -25.25 -13.54
C ASN A 107 22.78 -24.22 -14.67
N LYS A 108 21.77 -23.98 -15.52
CA LYS A 108 21.91 -23.24 -16.79
C LYS A 108 21.50 -21.79 -16.67
N CYS A 109 20.46 -21.49 -15.89
CA CYS A 109 19.93 -20.14 -15.80
C CYS A 109 19.58 -19.76 -14.36
N SER A 110 19.76 -18.48 -14.06
CA SER A 110 19.12 -17.88 -12.90
C SER A 110 17.67 -17.58 -13.20
N HIS A 111 16.82 -17.75 -12.20
CA HIS A 111 15.37 -17.54 -12.30
C HIS A 111 14.95 -16.40 -11.38
N PHE A 112 14.14 -15.48 -11.88
CA PHE A 112 13.65 -14.34 -11.12
C PHE A 112 12.13 -14.35 -11.07
N THR A 113 11.56 -14.41 -9.86
CA THR A 113 10.12 -14.31 -9.63
C THR A 113 9.84 -13.16 -8.68
N PHE A 114 8.82 -12.37 -8.98
CA PHE A 114 8.49 -11.15 -8.24
C PHE A 114 7.13 -11.25 -7.59
N TYR A 115 7.05 -10.85 -6.32
CA TYR A 115 5.82 -10.83 -5.52
C TYR A 115 5.58 -9.46 -4.91
N ASP A 116 4.33 -9.11 -4.65
CA ASP A 116 4.02 -7.98 -3.79
C ASP A 116 4.03 -8.36 -2.31
N LYS A 117 3.84 -7.37 -1.43
CA LYS A 117 3.78 -7.60 0.02
C LYS A 117 2.63 -8.49 0.49
N TYR A 118 1.65 -8.78 -0.36
CA TYR A 118 0.53 -9.68 -0.09
C TYR A 118 0.77 -11.09 -0.64
N GLY A 119 1.90 -11.33 -1.33
CA GLY A 119 2.26 -12.62 -1.91
C GLY A 119 1.74 -12.83 -3.34
N ASP A 120 1.11 -11.83 -3.95
CA ASP A 120 0.63 -11.95 -5.34
C ASP A 120 1.76 -11.74 -6.33
N THR A 121 1.78 -12.52 -7.41
CA THR A 121 2.77 -12.38 -8.48
C THR A 121 2.69 -10.99 -9.12
N VAL A 122 3.85 -10.32 -9.17
CA VAL A 122 4.05 -9.08 -9.91
C VAL A 122 4.68 -9.42 -11.25
N LYS A 123 4.00 -9.04 -12.33
CA LYS A 123 4.49 -9.33 -13.68
C LYS A 123 5.60 -8.35 -14.07
N VAL A 124 6.68 -8.88 -14.64
CA VAL A 124 7.77 -8.12 -15.25
C VAL A 124 7.28 -7.55 -16.57
N LEU A 125 7.41 -6.24 -16.78
CA LEU A 125 7.04 -5.59 -18.04
C LEU A 125 8.12 -5.75 -19.08
N TYR A 126 9.35 -5.46 -18.70
CA TYR A 126 10.53 -5.70 -19.50
C TYR A 126 11.77 -5.73 -18.60
N VAL A 127 12.86 -6.21 -19.19
CA VAL A 127 14.18 -6.22 -18.58
C VAL A 127 15.15 -5.53 -19.52
N GLN A 128 16.00 -4.67 -18.98
CA GLN A 128 17.05 -3.97 -19.73
C GLN A 128 18.40 -4.11 -19.03
N TYR A 129 19.48 -3.98 -19.79
CA TYR A 129 20.82 -3.81 -19.26
C TYR A 129 21.08 -2.34 -18.90
N THR A 130 22.18 -2.07 -18.19
CA THR A 130 22.57 -0.71 -17.77
C THR A 130 22.84 0.26 -18.91
N ASP A 131 23.13 -0.25 -20.11
CA ASP A 131 23.29 0.54 -21.34
C ASP A 131 21.94 0.84 -22.04
N SER A 132 20.81 0.54 -21.37
CA SER A 132 19.44 0.64 -21.90
C SER A 132 19.11 -0.33 -23.03
N SER A 133 19.98 -1.29 -23.36
CA SER A 133 19.64 -2.34 -24.31
C SER A 133 18.58 -3.28 -23.70
N ILE A 134 17.50 -3.54 -24.46
CA ILE A 134 16.37 -4.31 -23.95
C ILE A 134 16.69 -5.81 -24.06
N SER A 135 16.70 -6.51 -22.93
CA SER A 135 16.91 -7.96 -22.86
C SER A 135 15.62 -8.76 -23.12
N ALA A 136 14.46 -8.24 -22.73
CA ALA A 136 13.17 -8.86 -23.01
C ALA A 136 12.07 -7.80 -23.14
N LYS A 137 11.28 -7.87 -24.22
CA LYS A 137 10.27 -6.85 -24.59
C LYS A 137 8.85 -7.17 -24.10
N MET A 138 8.13 -6.07 -23.91
CA MET A 138 6.77 -5.84 -23.39
C MET A 138 5.60 -6.64 -23.98
N HIS A 139 5.80 -7.52 -24.97
CA HIS A 139 4.69 -8.06 -25.75
C HIS A 139 3.69 -8.90 -24.93
N ARG A 140 4.13 -9.45 -23.78
CA ARG A 140 3.27 -9.95 -22.69
C ARG A 140 4.04 -9.79 -21.38
N SER A 141 3.47 -9.09 -20.40
CA SER A 141 4.04 -9.03 -19.05
C SER A 141 4.32 -10.45 -18.52
N MET A 142 5.55 -10.71 -18.08
CA MET A 142 6.07 -12.05 -17.76
C MET A 142 5.90 -12.35 -16.26
N ASP A 143 5.50 -13.57 -15.91
CA ASP A 143 5.36 -13.97 -14.50
C ASP A 143 6.73 -14.22 -13.83
N TYR A 144 7.76 -14.50 -14.63
CA TYR A 144 9.14 -14.70 -14.21
C TYR A 144 10.10 -14.33 -15.35
N PHE A 145 11.38 -14.19 -15.05
CA PHE A 145 12.45 -13.97 -16.03
C PHE A 145 13.60 -14.95 -15.80
N THR A 146 14.20 -15.45 -16.89
CA THR A 146 15.34 -16.37 -16.81
C THR A 146 16.48 -15.89 -17.68
N GLN A 147 17.71 -16.01 -17.16
CA GLN A 147 18.92 -15.67 -17.88
C GLN A 147 20.11 -16.44 -17.32
N ASP A 148 21.00 -16.90 -18.19
CA ASP A 148 22.33 -17.35 -17.81
C ASP A 148 23.16 -16.11 -17.44
N LEU A 149 23.41 -15.92 -16.14
CA LEU A 149 24.03 -14.70 -15.64
C LEU A 149 25.55 -14.80 -15.63
N THR A 150 26.21 -13.78 -16.13
CA THR A 150 27.64 -13.56 -15.90
C THR A 150 27.87 -12.66 -14.69
N LYS A 151 29.10 -12.70 -14.14
CA LYS A 151 29.55 -11.82 -13.04
C LYS A 151 29.38 -10.32 -13.30
N ARG A 152 29.24 -9.90 -14.56
CA ARG A 152 29.15 -8.49 -14.97
C ARG A 152 27.72 -8.08 -15.30
N ASP A 153 26.79 -9.03 -15.38
CA ASP A 153 25.44 -8.74 -15.82
C ASP A 153 24.74 -7.90 -14.77
N THR A 154 24.26 -6.73 -15.19
CA THR A 154 23.39 -5.89 -14.39
C THR A 154 22.07 -5.77 -15.14
N LEU A 155 21.00 -6.17 -14.48
CA LEU A 155 19.66 -6.23 -15.04
C LEU A 155 18.77 -5.25 -14.29
N GLU A 156 18.01 -4.46 -15.03
CA GLU A 156 16.98 -3.59 -14.48
C GLU A 156 15.60 -4.11 -14.89
N PHE A 157 14.81 -4.45 -13.87
CA PHE A 157 13.47 -5.00 -14.01
C PHE A 157 12.43 -3.91 -13.78
N HIS A 158 11.45 -3.85 -14.69
CA HIS A 158 10.40 -2.84 -14.68
C HIS A 158 9.02 -3.46 -14.45
N PHE A 159 8.17 -2.77 -13.66
CA PHE A 159 6.89 -3.31 -13.18
C PHE A 159 5.79 -2.24 -13.20
N TYR A 160 4.52 -2.66 -13.29
CA TYR A 160 3.41 -1.72 -13.02
C TYR A 160 3.38 -1.33 -11.54
N GLY A 161 3.39 -0.02 -11.28
CA GLY A 161 3.17 0.54 -9.93
C GLY A 161 4.33 0.39 -8.95
N TYR A 162 5.43 -0.27 -9.31
CA TYR A 162 6.64 -0.32 -8.48
C TYR A 162 7.79 0.42 -9.16
N ARG A 163 8.73 0.90 -8.35
CA ARG A 163 10.00 1.40 -8.87
C ARG A 163 10.80 0.27 -9.53
N PRO A 164 11.63 0.59 -10.53
CA PRO A 164 12.52 -0.40 -11.12
C PRO A 164 13.42 -1.05 -10.07
N TYR A 165 13.71 -2.33 -10.25
CA TYR A 165 14.66 -3.07 -9.43
C TYR A 165 15.92 -3.34 -10.24
N VAL A 166 17.06 -2.85 -9.74
CA VAL A 166 18.37 -3.13 -10.32
C VAL A 166 18.97 -4.33 -9.59
N PHE A 167 19.11 -5.43 -10.31
CA PHE A 167 19.90 -6.56 -9.91
C PHE A 167 21.33 -6.39 -10.41
N ILE A 168 22.29 -6.47 -9.51
CA ILE A 168 23.72 -6.46 -9.85
C ILE A 168 24.22 -7.90 -9.71
N GLY A 169 24.74 -8.44 -10.80
CA GLY A 169 25.33 -9.78 -10.85
C GLY A 169 26.41 -9.99 -9.79
N GLY A 170 26.43 -11.21 -9.24
CA GLY A 170 27.40 -11.66 -8.24
C GLY A 170 28.25 -12.84 -8.76
N GLN A 171 28.80 -13.64 -7.84
CA GLN A 171 29.60 -14.83 -8.15
C GLN A 171 28.88 -15.83 -9.09
N ASN A 172 29.67 -16.58 -9.87
CA ASN A 172 29.38 -17.43 -11.05
C ASN A 172 28.28 -18.53 -10.93
N THR A 173 27.48 -18.58 -9.87
CA THR A 173 26.49 -19.65 -9.70
C THR A 173 25.09 -19.14 -10.01
N ASN A 174 24.41 -19.81 -10.94
CA ASN A 174 23.00 -19.61 -11.18
C ASN A 174 22.20 -19.83 -9.90
N GLN A 175 21.18 -18.98 -9.66
CA GLN A 175 20.34 -19.00 -8.48
C GLN A 175 18.88 -18.68 -8.82
N ASP A 176 17.99 -19.19 -7.97
CA ASP A 176 16.58 -18.79 -7.97
C ASP A 176 16.42 -17.59 -7.02
N TYR A 177 15.97 -16.47 -7.56
CA TYR A 177 15.72 -15.22 -6.86
C TYR A 177 14.21 -15.03 -6.68
N ILE A 178 13.79 -15.10 -5.42
CA ILE A 178 12.44 -14.70 -5.00
C ILE A 178 12.54 -13.27 -4.50
N VAL A 179 11.93 -12.34 -5.23
CA VAL A 179 12.01 -10.90 -4.94
C VAL A 179 10.63 -10.40 -4.51
N THR A 180 10.52 -9.89 -3.28
CA THR A 180 9.32 -9.20 -2.82
C THR A 180 9.48 -7.71 -3.01
N LEU A 181 8.64 -7.11 -3.85
CA LEU A 181 8.56 -5.68 -4.10
C LEU A 181 7.68 -4.99 -3.05
N LYS A 182 8.14 -3.83 -2.57
CA LYS A 182 7.43 -3.00 -1.60
C LYS A 182 7.03 -1.67 -2.23
N PRO A 183 5.83 -1.14 -1.89
CA PRO A 183 5.46 0.22 -2.26
C PRO A 183 6.51 1.25 -1.82
N SER A 184 6.63 2.35 -2.56
CA SER A 184 7.52 3.44 -2.17
C SER A 184 6.97 4.14 -0.95
N PHE A 185 7.83 4.44 0.02
CA PHE A 185 7.43 5.29 1.13
C PHE A 185 7.19 6.74 0.64
N GLN A 186 5.99 7.27 0.82
CA GLN A 186 5.64 8.64 0.44
C GLN A 186 5.48 9.51 1.70
N PRO A 187 6.51 10.33 2.04
CA PRO A 187 6.38 11.31 3.11
C PRO A 187 5.40 12.42 2.71
N ASN A 188 4.76 13.05 3.69
CA ASN A 188 3.80 14.15 3.45
C ASN A 188 2.62 13.82 2.52
N PHE A 189 2.23 12.55 2.42
CA PHE A 189 1.11 12.10 1.59
C PHE A 189 -0.24 12.68 2.07
N PHE A 190 -0.51 12.59 3.37
CA PHE A 190 -1.60 13.31 4.02
C PHE A 190 -1.06 14.55 4.74
N ARG A 191 -1.70 15.70 4.54
CA ARG A 191 -1.27 17.00 5.09
C ARG A 191 -2.38 17.62 5.93
N GLY A 192 -2.85 16.89 6.94
CA GLY A 192 -4.08 17.23 7.65
C GLY A 192 -5.33 16.84 6.85
N THR A 193 -5.23 15.79 6.03
CA THR A 193 -6.33 15.33 5.19
C THR A 193 -7.46 14.82 6.06
N GLU A 194 -8.65 15.38 5.88
CA GLU A 194 -9.80 15.09 6.73
C GLU A 194 -10.60 13.88 6.26
N PHE A 195 -10.98 13.04 7.21
CA PHE A 195 -11.85 11.90 7.02
C PHE A 195 -13.10 12.05 7.87
N ARG A 196 -14.26 11.92 7.22
CA ARG A 196 -15.55 11.84 7.89
C ARG A 196 -15.75 10.44 8.44
N ILE A 197 -16.12 10.36 9.71
CA ILE A 197 -16.42 9.11 10.39
C ILE A 197 -17.90 8.76 10.26
N LYS A 198 -18.16 7.52 9.86
CA LYS A 198 -19.46 6.85 9.94
C LYS A 198 -19.26 5.48 10.59
N ARG A 199 -20.34 4.82 11.00
CA ARG A 199 -20.27 3.49 11.61
C ARG A 199 -19.54 2.53 10.67
N LYS A 200 -18.40 1.98 11.11
CA LYS A 200 -17.53 1.07 10.34
C LYS A 200 -16.99 1.66 9.02
N GLN A 201 -16.94 2.98 8.89
CA GLN A 201 -16.52 3.62 7.65
C GLN A 201 -15.78 4.94 7.88
N LEU A 202 -14.74 5.18 7.09
CA LEU A 202 -14.04 6.46 6.99
C LEU A 202 -14.15 6.95 5.54
N THR A 203 -14.57 8.21 5.34
CA THR A 203 -14.66 8.81 4.01
C THR A 203 -13.67 9.96 3.90
N ASP A 204 -12.71 9.87 2.98
CA ASP A 204 -11.84 11.00 2.61
C ASP A 204 -12.74 12.14 2.09
N ILE A 205 -12.73 13.28 2.77
CA ILE A 205 -13.67 14.38 2.48
C ILE A 205 -13.36 15.03 1.14
N GLU A 206 -12.09 15.13 0.76
CA GLU A 206 -11.63 15.78 -0.46
C GLU A 206 -11.80 14.83 -1.65
N ARG A 207 -11.21 13.63 -1.56
CA ARG A 207 -11.16 12.66 -2.65
C ARG A 207 -12.40 11.79 -2.77
N LYS A 208 -13.33 11.89 -1.82
CA LYS A 208 -14.58 11.11 -1.73
C LYS A 208 -14.36 9.59 -1.71
N GLY A 209 -13.18 9.13 -1.31
CA GLY A 209 -12.85 7.71 -1.16
C GLY A 209 -13.47 7.13 0.10
N ASN A 210 -14.17 6.01 -0.02
CA ASN A 210 -14.83 5.34 1.10
C ASN A 210 -14.03 4.12 1.55
N PHE A 211 -13.62 4.14 2.82
CA PHE A 211 -12.89 3.05 3.46
C PHE A 211 -13.82 2.31 4.41
N THR A 212 -14.00 1.01 4.19
CA THR A 212 -14.86 0.14 5.01
C THR A 212 -14.01 -0.65 5.99
N LEU A 213 -14.45 -0.72 7.25
CA LEU A 213 -13.76 -1.44 8.32
C LEU A 213 -13.77 -2.95 8.04
N THR A 214 -12.59 -3.55 8.02
CA THR A 214 -12.39 -4.99 7.82
C THR A 214 -12.04 -5.71 9.12
N GLU A 215 -11.35 -5.03 10.04
CA GLU A 215 -10.93 -5.58 11.32
C GLU A 215 -11.00 -4.50 12.41
N ARG A 216 -11.59 -4.82 13.57
CA ARG A 216 -11.57 -3.92 14.73
C ARG A 216 -10.25 -4.04 15.46
N GLY A 217 -9.63 -2.91 15.78
CA GLY A 217 -8.50 -2.92 16.71
C GLY A 217 -8.98 -3.02 18.15
N MET A 218 -8.09 -3.53 19.01
CA MET A 218 -8.27 -3.58 20.46
C MET A 218 -7.78 -2.29 21.13
#